data_AF-A0A8J4M4C7-F1
#
_entry.id   AF-A0A8J4M4C7-F1
#
_cell.length_a   1.000
_cell.length_b   1.000
_cell.length_c   1.000
_cell.angle_alpha   90.00
_cell.angle_beta   90.00
_cell.angle_gamma   90.00
#
_symmetry.space_group_name_H-M   'P 1'
#
loop_
_entity.id
_entity.type
_entity.pdbx_description
1 polymer ?
#
loop_
_entity_poly.entity_id
_entity_poly.type
_entity_poly.pdbx_seq_one_letter_code
_entity_poly.pdbx_strand_id
1 'polypeptide(L)'
;MIGLRSEILWLKKALGPQKDLIAKLNRREMRLIDDQLQKYFSDIYENAVKISETFETYRDLMGNLREAYQSSLTNRANEIMRVFTALTTIFMPLTFITGIYGMNFETIPGLHLAYGAEIALGFMVTVGCSMYFLFRKKGWL
;
A
#
# COMPACT_ATOMS: atom_id res chain seq x y z
N MET A 1 -13.82 -3.11 -5.22
CA MET A 1 -13.78 -2.40 -3.91
C MET A 1 -14.90 -1.39 -3.72
N ILE A 2 -15.18 -0.49 -4.68
CA ILE A 2 -16.26 0.51 -4.55
C ILE A 2 -17.66 -0.14 -4.43
N GLY A 3 -17.91 -1.21 -5.20
CA GLY A 3 -19.16 -1.99 -5.09
C GLY A 3 -19.37 -2.62 -3.71
N LEU A 4 -18.34 -3.29 -3.18
CA LEU A 4 -18.37 -3.92 -1.85
C LEU A 4 -18.65 -2.89 -0.73
N ARG A 5 -18.10 -1.67 -0.84
CA ARG A 5 -18.38 -0.58 0.11
C ARG A 5 -19.84 -0.13 0.06
N SER A 6 -20.41 -0.05 -1.14
CA SER A 6 -21.82 0.30 -1.36
C SER A 6 -22.75 -0.77 -0.80
N GLU A 7 -22.45 -2.04 -1.02
CA GLU A 7 -23.21 -3.18 -0.48
C GLU A 7 -23.16 -3.23 1.05
N ILE A 8 -21.97 -3.03 1.65
CA ILE A 8 -21.82 -2.95 3.10
C ILE A 8 -22.64 -1.77 3.68
N LEU A 9 -22.62 -0.61 3.03
CA LEU A 9 -23.43 0.54 3.45
C LEU A 9 -24.93 0.28 3.33
N TRP A 10 -25.35 -0.41 2.28
CA TRP A 10 -26.74 -0.80 2.08
C TRP A 10 -27.20 -1.82 3.13
N LEU A 11 -26.38 -2.83 3.42
CA LEU A 11 -26.69 -3.84 4.43
C LEU A 11 -26.77 -3.24 5.84
N LYS A 12 -25.88 -2.30 6.19
CA LYS A 12 -25.96 -1.56 7.46
C LYS A 12 -27.28 -0.78 7.59
N LYS A 13 -27.71 -0.12 6.51
CA LYS A 13 -28.99 0.60 6.46
C LYS A 13 -30.21 -0.32 6.57
N ALA A 14 -30.11 -1.57 6.13
CA ALA A 14 -31.18 -2.55 6.24
C ALA A 14 -31.23 -3.25 7.62
N LEU A 15 -30.07 -3.56 8.20
CA LEU A 15 -29.96 -4.29 9.47
C LEU A 15 -30.33 -3.44 10.69
N GLY A 16 -30.03 -2.13 10.69
CA GLY A 16 -30.37 -1.24 11.81
C GLY A 16 -31.87 -1.20 12.12
N PRO A 17 -32.74 -0.87 11.14
CA PRO A 17 -34.19 -0.83 11.33
C PRO A 17 -34.80 -2.19 11.72
N GLN A 18 -34.25 -3.29 11.21
CA GLN A 18 -34.69 -4.64 11.59
C GLN A 18 -34.35 -4.95 13.05
N LYS A 19 -33.15 -4.57 13.53
CA LYS A 19 -32.79 -4.72 14.94
C LYS A 19 -33.73 -3.93 15.85
N ASP A 20 -34.06 -2.69 15.48
CA ASP A 20 -34.94 -1.82 16.26
C ASP A 20 -36.40 -2.32 16.25
N LEU A 21 -36.87 -2.89 15.15
CA LEU A 21 -38.19 -3.52 15.04
C LEU A 21 -38.29 -4.76 15.94
N ILE A 22 -37.29 -5.64 15.90
CA ILE A 22 -37.29 -6.86 16.71
C ILE A 22 -37.12 -6.48 18.21
N ALA A 23 -36.33 -5.46 18.54
CA ALA A 23 -36.23 -4.93 19.90
C ALA A 23 -37.60 -4.42 20.43
N LYS A 24 -38.40 -3.77 19.58
CA LYS A 24 -39.76 -3.35 19.92
C LYS A 24 -40.71 -4.54 20.09
N LEU A 25 -40.58 -5.56 19.26
CA LEU A 25 -41.39 -6.78 19.36
C LEU A 25 -41.07 -7.60 20.61
N ASN A 26 -39.82 -7.56 21.10
CA ASN A 26 -39.40 -8.23 22.33
C ASN A 26 -39.86 -7.51 23.62
N ARG A 27 -40.37 -6.27 23.54
CA ARG A 27 -40.92 -5.58 24.71
C ARG A 27 -42.25 -6.23 25.13
N ARG A 28 -42.30 -6.72 26.37
CA ARG A 28 -43.40 -7.41 27.09
C ARG A 28 -44.75 -6.67 27.19
N GLU A 29 -44.97 -5.59 26.46
CA GLU A 29 -46.20 -4.79 26.55
C GLU A 29 -47.31 -5.26 25.59
N MET A 30 -47.02 -6.18 24.67
CA MET A 30 -48.04 -6.73 23.77
C MET A 30 -48.81 -7.87 24.43
N ARG A 31 -49.94 -7.54 25.06
CA ARG A 31 -50.95 -8.47 25.62
C ARG A 31 -51.47 -9.55 24.64
N LEU A 32 -51.06 -9.53 23.37
CA LEU A 32 -51.48 -10.47 22.32
C LEU A 32 -50.48 -11.63 22.05
N ILE A 33 -49.31 -11.65 22.70
CA ILE A 33 -48.26 -12.65 22.42
C ILE A 33 -48.21 -13.67 23.56
N ASP A 34 -48.44 -14.94 23.24
CA ASP A 34 -48.30 -16.07 24.18
C ASP A 34 -46.84 -16.28 24.61
N ASP A 35 -46.61 -16.79 25.83
CA ASP A 35 -45.27 -16.94 26.42
C ASP A 35 -44.33 -17.82 25.56
N GLN A 36 -44.88 -18.80 24.84
CA GLN A 36 -44.10 -19.61 23.90
C GLN A 36 -43.63 -18.81 22.67
N LEU A 37 -44.49 -17.96 22.13
CA LEU A 37 -44.18 -17.10 20.98
C LEU A 37 -43.13 -16.04 21.37
N GLN A 38 -43.18 -15.55 22.61
CA GLN A 38 -42.19 -14.60 23.12
C GLN A 38 -40.77 -15.19 23.19
N LYS A 39 -40.64 -16.47 23.51
CA LYS A 39 -39.35 -17.17 23.51
C LYS A 39 -38.77 -17.26 22.09
N TYR A 40 -39.59 -17.59 21.09
CA TYR A 40 -39.20 -17.57 19.68
C TYR A 40 -38.73 -16.19 19.19
N PHE A 41 -39.45 -15.11 19.56
CA PHE A 41 -39.03 -13.75 19.21
C PHE A 41 -37.71 -13.33 19.89
N SER A 42 -37.46 -13.79 21.12
CA SER A 42 -36.17 -13.59 21.80
C SER A 42 -35.02 -14.28 21.07
N ASP A 43 -35.19 -15.54 20.64
CA ASP A 43 -34.17 -16.27 19.88
C ASP A 43 -33.87 -15.58 18.53
N ILE A 44 -34.90 -15.08 17.85
CA ILE A 44 -34.74 -14.31 16.60
C ILE A 44 -33.99 -13.00 16.87
N TYR A 45 -34.30 -12.31 17.98
CA TYR A 45 -33.62 -11.09 18.39
C TYR A 45 -32.12 -11.33 18.65
N GLU A 46 -31.79 -12.36 19.42
CA GLU A 46 -30.39 -12.71 19.70
C GLU A 46 -29.61 -13.02 18.43
N ASN A 47 -30.21 -13.78 17.51
CA ASN A 47 -29.59 -14.08 16.22
C ASN A 47 -29.40 -12.80 15.37
N ALA A 48 -30.38 -11.90 15.35
CA ALA A 48 -30.27 -10.62 14.63
C ALA A 48 -29.15 -9.73 15.21
N VAL A 49 -29.03 -9.66 16.54
CA VAL A 49 -27.93 -8.95 17.21
C VAL A 49 -26.59 -9.56 16.84
N LYS A 50 -26.45 -10.89 16.92
CA LYS A 50 -25.22 -11.61 16.61
C LYS A 50 -24.78 -11.41 15.15
N ILE A 51 -25.73 -11.43 14.21
CA ILE A 51 -25.45 -11.13 12.79
C ILE A 51 -24.98 -9.69 12.63
N SER A 52 -25.63 -8.73 13.31
CA SER A 52 -25.24 -7.32 13.24
C SER A 52 -23.83 -7.07 13.79
N GLU A 53 -23.46 -7.71 14.90
CA GLU A 53 -22.12 -7.59 15.49
C GLU A 53 -21.05 -8.23 14.59
N THR A 54 -21.35 -9.40 14.04
CA THR A 54 -20.46 -10.09 13.09
C THR A 54 -20.25 -9.24 11.83
N PHE A 55 -21.31 -8.62 11.34
CA PHE A 55 -21.24 -7.72 10.19
C PHE A 55 -20.35 -6.50 10.44
N GLU A 56 -20.51 -5.85 11.60
CA GLU A 56 -19.66 -4.70 11.94
C GLU A 56 -18.18 -5.13 12.07
N THR A 57 -17.92 -6.32 12.63
CA THR A 57 -16.57 -6.92 12.68
C THR A 57 -15.98 -7.12 11.29
N TYR A 58 -16.74 -7.69 10.34
CA TYR A 58 -16.29 -7.86 8.97
C TYR A 58 -16.04 -6.53 8.27
N ARG A 59 -16.88 -5.51 8.52
CA ARG A 59 -16.69 -4.18 7.97
C ARG A 59 -15.37 -3.57 8.43
N ASP A 60 -15.05 -3.71 9.72
CA ASP A 60 -13.81 -3.18 10.28
C ASP A 60 -12.59 -3.93 9.72
N LEU A 61 -12.68 -5.27 9.59
CA LEU A 61 -11.66 -6.08 8.91
C LEU A 61 -11.44 -5.68 7.44
N MET A 62 -12.52 -5.39 6.69
CA MET A 62 -12.41 -4.87 5.32
C MET A 62 -11.72 -3.50 5.28
N GLY A 63 -11.96 -2.65 6.29
CA GLY A 63 -11.23 -1.39 6.48
C GLY A 63 -9.73 -1.62 6.63
N ASN A 64 -9.35 -2.51 7.55
CA ASN A 64 -7.96 -2.87 7.81
C ASN A 64 -7.28 -3.48 6.56
N LEU A 65 -7.98 -4.37 5.84
CA LEU A 65 -7.45 -4.97 4.62
C LEU A 65 -7.18 -3.93 3.54
N ARG A 66 -8.07 -2.93 3.40
CA ARG A 66 -7.87 -1.84 2.46
C ARG A 66 -6.64 -1.00 2.83
N GLU A 67 -6.46 -0.69 4.11
CA GLU A 67 -5.30 0.05 4.59
C GLU A 67 -3.99 -0.73 4.36
N ALA A 68 -4.00 -2.04 4.64
CA ALA A 68 -2.88 -2.93 4.35
C ALA A 68 -2.57 -3.00 2.85
N TYR A 69 -3.61 -3.09 2.00
CA TYR A 69 -3.45 -3.07 0.54
C TYR A 69 -2.85 -1.75 0.05
N GLN A 70 -3.34 -0.62 0.56
CA GLN A 70 -2.79 0.69 0.21
C GLN A 70 -1.33 0.82 0.67
N SER A 71 -1.01 0.35 1.87
CA SER A 71 0.36 0.30 2.38
C SER A 71 1.26 -0.56 1.49
N SER A 72 0.78 -1.73 1.05
CA SER A 72 1.50 -2.59 0.10
C SER A 72 1.78 -1.89 -1.24
N LEU A 73 0.80 -1.15 -1.78
CA LEU A 73 1.00 -0.36 -3.01
C LEU A 73 2.05 0.71 -2.82
N THR A 74 2.01 1.45 -1.70
CA THR A 74 3.02 2.47 -1.37
C THR A 74 4.40 1.84 -1.19
N ASN A 75 4.51 0.69 -0.52
CA ASN A 75 5.77 -0.04 -0.36
C ASN A 75 6.34 -0.46 -1.72
N ARG A 76 5.50 -0.95 -2.63
CA ARG A 76 5.92 -1.31 -3.99
C ARG A 76 6.38 -0.08 -4.78
N ALA A 77 5.67 1.04 -4.67
CA ALA A 77 6.09 2.29 -5.29
C ALA A 77 7.43 2.80 -4.74
N ASN A 78 7.62 2.74 -3.42
CA ASN A 78 8.88 3.09 -2.77
C ASN A 78 10.03 2.19 -3.23
N GLU A 79 9.78 0.89 -3.39
CA GLU A 79 10.77 -0.04 -3.94
C GLU A 79 11.18 0.35 -5.36
N ILE A 80 10.22 0.63 -6.24
CA ILE A 80 10.48 1.10 -7.61
C ILE A 80 11.29 2.41 -7.59
N MET A 81 10.91 3.37 -6.74
CA MET A 81 11.62 4.64 -6.60
C MET A 81 13.05 4.47 -6.09
N ARG A 82 13.31 3.54 -5.16
CA ARG A 82 14.68 3.23 -4.70
C ARG A 82 15.54 2.74 -5.85
N VAL A 83 15.01 1.85 -6.70
CA VAL A 83 15.73 1.32 -7.86
C VAL A 83 16.07 2.45 -8.85
N PHE A 84 15.10 3.28 -9.21
CA PHE A 84 15.37 4.43 -10.11
C PHE A 84 16.34 5.44 -9.51
N THR A 85 16.23 5.71 -8.20
CA THR A 85 17.16 6.61 -7.50
C THR A 85 18.57 6.06 -7.50
N ALA A 86 18.74 4.76 -7.24
CA ALA A 86 20.04 4.12 -7.26
C ALA A 86 20.67 4.16 -8.66
N LEU A 87 19.90 3.82 -9.70
CA LEU A 87 20.35 3.94 -11.10
C LEU A 87 20.78 5.37 -11.44
N THR A 88 19.94 6.36 -11.11
CA THR A 88 20.23 7.78 -11.37
C THR A 88 21.50 8.24 -10.66
N THR A 89 21.67 7.83 -9.39
CA THR A 89 22.83 8.21 -8.57
C THR A 89 24.12 7.60 -9.11
N ILE A 90 24.07 6.37 -9.67
CA ILE A 90 25.21 5.73 -10.35
C ILE A 90 25.55 6.46 -11.65
N PHE A 91 24.55 6.85 -12.45
CA PHE A 91 24.80 7.53 -13.72
C PHE A 91 25.26 8.97 -13.56
N MET A 92 24.80 9.71 -12.54
CA MET A 92 25.11 11.13 -12.36
C MET A 92 26.61 11.50 -12.46
N PRO A 93 27.54 10.85 -11.73
CA PRO A 93 28.97 11.15 -11.87
C PRO A 93 29.54 10.68 -13.21
N LEU A 94 29.04 9.56 -13.77
CA LEU A 94 29.48 9.07 -15.08
C LEU A 94 29.12 10.06 -16.18
N THR A 95 27.87 10.52 -16.19
CA THR A 95 27.36 11.55 -17.11
C THR A 95 28.12 12.86 -16.96
N PHE A 96 28.48 13.25 -15.74
CA PHE A 96 29.30 14.44 -15.49
C PHE A 96 30.70 14.32 -16.12
N ILE A 97 31.37 13.17 -15.96
CA ILE A 97 32.69 12.93 -16.55
C ILE A 97 32.56 12.91 -18.09
N THR A 98 31.60 12.18 -18.65
CA THR A 98 31.38 12.17 -20.11
C THR A 98 31.01 13.56 -20.63
N GLY A 99 30.30 14.36 -19.83
CA GLY A 99 29.95 15.73 -20.16
C GLY A 99 31.18 16.61 -20.29
N ILE A 100 32.09 16.58 -19.30
CA ILE A 100 33.36 17.34 -19.35
C ILE A 100 34.20 16.92 -20.57
N TYR A 101 34.41 15.63 -20.77
CA TYR A 101 35.22 15.12 -21.88
C TYR A 101 34.54 15.23 -23.25
N GLY A 102 33.22 15.45 -23.29
CA GLY A 102 32.46 15.75 -24.49
C GLY A 102 32.47 17.23 -24.89
N MET A 103 33.05 18.11 -24.06
CA MET A 103 33.19 19.52 -24.39
C MET A 103 34.41 19.74 -25.31
N ASN A 104 34.27 20.60 -26.33
CA ASN A 104 35.34 20.92 -27.29
C ASN A 104 36.39 21.89 -26.72
N PHE A 105 37.03 21.56 -25.59
CA PHE A 105 38.13 22.35 -25.03
C PHE A 105 39.48 21.77 -25.45
N GLU A 106 40.39 22.62 -25.93
CA GLU A 106 41.76 22.23 -26.31
C GLU A 106 42.62 21.82 -25.09
N THR A 107 42.31 22.28 -23.88
CA THR A 107 43.10 22.00 -22.67
C THR A 107 42.28 21.23 -21.64
N ILE A 108 41.86 20.01 -21.99
CA ILE A 108 41.29 19.07 -21.01
C ILE A 108 42.42 18.24 -20.41
N PRO A 109 42.54 18.16 -19.07
CA PRO A 109 43.54 17.32 -18.41
C PRO A 109 43.42 15.87 -18.89
N GLY A 110 44.47 15.32 -19.51
CA GLY A 110 44.48 13.95 -20.02
C GLY A 110 44.10 13.76 -21.49
N LEU A 111 43.70 14.82 -22.22
CA LEU A 111 43.28 14.71 -23.64
C LEU A 111 44.42 14.34 -24.60
N HIS A 112 45.65 14.78 -24.31
CA HIS A 112 46.84 14.48 -25.13
C HIS A 112 47.65 13.28 -24.64
N LEU A 113 47.19 12.56 -23.60
CA LEU A 113 47.82 11.30 -23.19
C LEU A 113 47.43 10.19 -24.18
N ALA A 114 48.41 9.38 -24.61
CA ALA A 114 48.17 8.24 -25.49
C ALA A 114 47.11 7.25 -24.97
N TYR A 115 46.93 7.17 -23.64
CA TYR A 115 45.95 6.30 -22.97
C TYR A 115 44.89 7.08 -22.19
N GLY A 116 44.71 8.39 -22.45
CA GLY A 116 43.79 9.24 -21.68
C GLY A 116 42.33 8.75 -21.69
N ALA A 117 41.85 8.30 -22.85
CA ALA A 117 40.51 7.74 -23.00
C ALA A 117 40.32 6.43 -22.21
N GLU A 118 41.32 5.54 -22.23
CA GLU A 118 41.28 4.26 -21.51
C GLU A 118 41.32 4.47 -19.99
N ILE A 119 42.14 5.42 -19.51
CA ILE A 119 42.21 5.78 -18.09
C ILE A 119 40.88 6.39 -17.61
N ALA A 120 40.29 7.30 -18.39
CA ALA A 120 38.99 7.90 -18.05
C ALA A 120 37.88 6.85 -17.99
N LEU A 121 37.86 5.90 -18.94
CA LEU A 121 36.90 4.80 -18.96
C LEU A 121 37.11 3.84 -17.78
N GLY A 122 38.36 3.51 -17.45
CA GLY A 122 38.68 2.72 -16.25
C GLY A 122 38.24 3.40 -14.95
N PHE A 123 38.41 4.72 -14.85
CA PHE A 123 37.93 5.51 -13.71
C PHE A 123 36.39 5.49 -13.61
N MET A 124 35.68 5.72 -14.73
CA MET A 124 34.22 5.62 -14.80
C MET A 124 33.71 4.25 -14.35
N VAL A 125 34.29 3.16 -14.86
CA VAL A 125 33.93 1.79 -14.47
C VAL A 125 34.18 1.58 -12.98
N THR A 126 35.31 2.04 -12.46
CA THR A 126 35.65 1.92 -11.03
C THR A 126 34.64 2.66 -10.15
N VAL A 127 34.27 3.89 -10.51
CA VAL A 127 33.25 4.68 -9.81
C VAL A 127 31.90 3.98 -9.86
N GLY A 128 31.45 3.55 -11.05
CA GLY A 128 30.18 2.84 -11.22
C GLY A 128 30.10 1.55 -10.40
N CYS A 129 31.14 0.71 -10.45
CA CYS A 129 31.23 -0.52 -9.66
C CYS A 129 31.26 -0.24 -8.16
N SER A 130 32.00 0.77 -7.71
CA SER A 130 32.07 1.14 -6.30
C SER A 130 30.70 1.58 -5.76
N MET A 131 29.97 2.39 -6.52
CA MET A 131 28.62 2.83 -6.14
C MET A 131 27.63 1.67 -6.14
N TYR A 132 27.67 0.82 -7.17
CA TYR A 132 26.85 -0.39 -7.22
C TYR A 132 27.08 -1.28 -5.98
N PHE A 133 28.33 -1.51 -5.59
CA PHE A 133 28.66 -2.31 -4.41
C PHE A 133 28.18 -1.65 -3.11
N LEU A 134 28.31 -0.33 -2.98
CA LEU A 134 27.81 0.43 -1.83
C LEU A 134 26.29 0.34 -1.70
N PHE A 135 25.54 0.48 -2.80
CA PHE A 135 24.08 0.37 -2.80
C PHE A 135 23.61 -1.06 -2.47
N ARG A 136 24.30 -2.07 -3.02
CA ARG A 136 24.03 -3.48 -2.69
C ARG A 136 24.30 -3.78 -1.21
N LYS A 137 25.42 -3.30 -0.65
CA LYS A 137 25.75 -3.47 0.78
C LYS A 137 24.72 -2.79 1.69
N LYS A 138 24.17 -1.65 1.27
CA LYS A 138 23.13 -0.94 2.03
C LYS A 138 21.73 -1.54 1.89
N GLY A 139 21.54 -2.58 1.06
CA GLY A 139 20.23 -3.20 0.81
C GLY A 139 19.26 -2.31 0.03
N TRP A 140 19.78 -1.36 -0.74
CA TRP A 140 18.98 -0.48 -1.61
C TRP A 140 18.70 -1.11 -2.98
N LEU A 141 19.54 -2.08 -3.37
CA LEU A 141 19.54 -2.89 -4.58
C LEU A 141 19.83 -4.33 -4.18
#